data_AF-A0A3D4PCH0-F1
#
_entry.id   AF-A0A3D4PCH0-F1
#
_cell.length_a   1.000
_cell.length_b   1.000
_cell.length_c   1.000
_cell.angle_alpha   90.00
_cell.angle_beta   90.00
_cell.angle_gamma   90.00
#
_symmetry.space_group_name_H-M   'P 1'
#
loop_
_entity.id
_entity.type
_entity.pdbx_description
1 polymer ?
#
loop_
_entity_poly.entity_id
_entity_poly.type
_entity_poly.pdbx_seq_one_letter_code
_entity_poly.pdbx_strand_id
1 'polypeptide(L)' 'EIVGQDQLTFLWHDGLTIAELKQTLLQTYPELEPQFKAIMMARNCSYCKEAQVLQPDDEIAFIPPVSGG' A
#
# COMPACT_ATOMS: atom_id res chain seq x y z
N GLU A 1 4.36 -6.19 -15.08
CA GLU A 1 4.90 -6.33 -13.72
C GLU A 1 5.72 -5.10 -13.42
N ILE A 2 5.42 -4.34 -12.37
CA ILE A 2 5.99 -3.00 -12.14
C ILE A 2 7.11 -3.06 -11.09
N VAL A 3 6.83 -3.67 -9.94
CA VAL A 3 7.80 -3.81 -8.86
C VAL A 3 8.71 -5.05 -9.04
N GLY A 4 8.29 -6.02 -9.86
CA GLY A 4 9.04 -7.27 -10.09
C GLY A 4 9.12 -8.19 -8.86
N GLN A 5 8.38 -7.87 -7.80
CA GLN A 5 8.32 -8.60 -6.54
C GLN A 5 6.88 -8.61 -6.04
N ASP A 6 6.42 -9.77 -5.56
CA ASP A 6 5.06 -9.94 -5.04
C ASP A 6 4.92 -9.43 -3.60
N GLN A 7 6.03 -9.30 -2.86
CA GLN A 7 6.05 -8.89 -1.46
C GLN A 7 7.26 -8.00 -1.15
N LEU A 8 7.05 -6.96 -0.35
CA LEU A 8 8.08 -6.04 0.14
C LEU A 8 8.01 -5.97 1.67
N THR A 9 9.18 -5.97 2.32
CA THR A 9 9.29 -5.77 3.78
C THR A 9 9.69 -4.32 4.07
N PHE A 10 8.97 -3.66 4.97
CA PHE A 10 9.25 -2.30 5.40
C PHE A 10 9.69 -2.26 6.86
N LEU A 11 10.52 -1.27 7.20
CA LEU A 11 10.88 -1.02 8.59
C LEU A 11 9.68 -0.42 9.32
N TRP A 12 9.20 -1.12 10.34
CA TRP A 12 8.12 -0.65 11.19
C TRP A 12 8.62 0.40 12.20
N HIS A 13 7.76 1.38 12.51
CA HIS A 13 7.92 2.30 13.62
C HIS A 13 6.56 2.63 14.26
N ASP A 14 6.59 3.12 15.50
CA ASP A 14 5.38 3.59 16.18
C ASP A 14 4.67 4.68 15.38
N GLY A 15 3.35 4.53 15.24
CA GLY A 15 2.51 5.47 14.52
C GLY A 15 2.55 5.35 13.00
N LEU A 16 3.30 4.39 12.43
CA LEU A 16 3.36 4.19 10.98
C LEU A 16 1.95 4.04 10.38
N THR A 17 1.65 4.86 9.39
CA THR A 17 0.36 4.86 8.69
C THR A 17 0.46 4.28 7.29
N ILE A 18 -0.69 3.92 6.71
CA ILE A 18 -0.76 3.48 5.31
C ILE A 18 -0.36 4.62 4.36
N ALA A 19 -0.68 5.88 4.72
CA ALA A 19 -0.25 7.07 3.97
C ALA A 19 1.28 7.15 3.87
N GLU A 20 1.98 6.95 4.99
CA GLU A 20 3.44 6.96 5.03
C GLU A 20 4.03 5.79 4.24
N LEU A 21 3.48 4.57 4.38
CA LEU A 21 3.89 3.40 3.59
C LEU A 21 3.78 3.68 2.09
N LYS A 22 2.66 4.26 1.66
CA LYS A 22 2.42 4.70 0.29
C LYS A 22 3.44 5.74 -0.16
N GLN A 23 3.76 6.73 0.67
CA GLN A 23 4.77 7.72 0.35
C GLN A 23 6.15 7.08 0.17
N THR A 24 6.55 6.15 1.04
CA THR A 24 7.80 5.40 0.90
C THR A 24 7.85 4.57 -0.39
N LEU A 25 6.73 3.93 -0.75
CA LEU A 25 6.59 3.21 -2.02
C LEU A 25 6.75 4.13 -3.22
N LEU A 26 6.13 5.32 -3.22
CA LEU A 26 6.24 6.28 -4.33
C LEU A 26 7.62 6.93 -4.42
N GLN A 27 8.33 7.08 -3.30
CA GLN A 27 9.72 7.52 -3.30
C GLN A 27 10.65 6.47 -3.93
N THR A 28 10.37 5.18 -3.70
CA THR A 28 11.18 4.07 -4.21
C THR A 28 10.82 3.70 -5.65
N TYR A 29 9.51 3.74 -5.97
CA TYR A 29 8.92 3.35 -7.25
C TYR A 29 7.96 4.46 -7.74
N PRO A 30 8.49 5.59 -8.25
CA PRO A 30 7.66 6.72 -8.69
C PRO A 30 6.70 6.37 -9.83
N GLU A 31 7.02 5.35 -10.61
CA GLU A 31 6.15 4.75 -11.64
C GLU A 31 4.82 4.18 -11.12
N LEU A 32 4.68 3.94 -9.81
CA LEU A 32 3.43 3.54 -9.18
C LEU A 32 2.46 4.72 -8.97
N GLU A 33 2.92 5.97 -9.02
CA GLU A 33 2.10 7.16 -8.74
C GLU A 33 0.78 7.21 -9.51
N PRO A 34 0.73 6.92 -10.82
CA PRO A 34 -0.52 6.95 -11.58
C PRO A 34 -1.55 5.92 -11.09
N GLN A 35 -1.10 4.74 -10.64
CA GLN A 35 -1.99 3.66 -10.18
C GLN A 35 -2.48 3.92 -8.76
N PHE A 36 -1.62 4.48 -7.91
CA PHE A 36 -1.95 4.82 -6.53
C PHE A 36 -3.02 5.91 -6.38
N LYS A 37 -3.36 6.63 -7.46
CA LYS A 37 -4.49 7.58 -7.50
C LYS A 37 -5.86 6.91 -7.49
N ALA A 38 -5.95 5.68 -7.98
CA ALA A 38 -7.21 4.94 -8.08
C ALA A 38 -7.19 3.62 -7.28
N ILE A 39 -6.12 3.35 -6.55
CA ILE A 39 -5.92 2.10 -5.82
C ILE A 39 -6.78 2.08 -4.55
N MET A 40 -7.39 0.94 -4.28
CA MET A 40 -8.02 0.66 -2.99
C MET A 40 -7.01 0.00 -2.07
N MET A 41 -7.18 0.16 -0.76
CA MET A 41 -6.29 -0.44 0.25
C MET A 41 -7.09 -1.32 1.19
N ALA A 42 -6.55 -2.50 1.49
CA ALA A 42 -7.09 -3.40 2.49
C ALA A 42 -6.00 -3.79 3.50
N ARG A 43 -6.37 -3.77 4.79
CA ARG A 43 -5.57 -4.26 5.91
C ARG A 43 -6.19 -5.54 6.42
N ASN A 44 -5.42 -6.63 6.48
CA ASN A 44 -5.90 -7.94 6.95
C ASN A 44 -7.24 -8.33 6.29
N CYS A 45 -7.29 -8.24 4.95
CA CYS A 45 -8.47 -8.51 4.13
C CYS A 45 -9.69 -7.58 4.34
N SER A 46 -9.54 -6.46 5.06
CA SER A 46 -10.61 -5.47 5.26
C SER A 46 -10.22 -4.11 4.66
N TYR A 47 -11.12 -3.49 3.90
CA TYR A 47 -10.89 -2.15 3.36
C TYR A 47 -10.55 -1.15 4.47
N CYS A 48 -9.58 -0.28 4.19
CA CYS A 48 -9.01 0.64 5.15
C CYS A 48 -8.76 2.02 4.52
N LYS A 49 -8.45 2.99 5.38
CA LYS A 49 -8.13 4.38 4.99
C LYS A 49 -6.65 4.67 5.20
N GLU A 50 -6.13 5.62 4.46
CA GLU A 50 -4.71 6.02 4.52
C GLU A 50 -4.25 6.46 5.92
N ALA A 51 -5.16 7.07 6.70
CA ALA A 51 -4.89 7.53 8.07
C ALA A 51 -4.86 6.41 9.13
N GLN A 52 -5.10 5.15 8.76
CA GLN A 52 -5.11 4.05 9.72
C GLN A 52 -3.68 3.71 10.14
N VAL A 53 -3.46 3.64 11.45
CA VAL A 53 -2.16 3.25 12.04
C VAL A 53 -1.99 1.73 11.94
N LEU A 54 -0.81 1.34 11.48
CA LEU A 54 -0.38 -0.04 11.32
C LEU A 54 0.18 -0.59 12.63
N GLN A 55 -0.06 -1.87 12.84
CA GLN A 55 0.53 -2.68 13.89
C GLN A 55 1.65 -3.55 13.28
N PRO A 56 2.60 -3.98 14.11
CA PRO A 56 3.47 -5.09 13.73
C PRO A 56 2.61 -6.26 13.22
N ASP A 57 3.02 -6.87 12.12
CA ASP A 57 2.37 -8.02 11.45
C ASP A 57 1.08 -7.73 10.66
N ASP A 58 0.71 -6.45 10.45
CA ASP A 58 -0.38 -6.14 9.51
C ASP A 58 0.01 -6.42 8.05
N GLU A 59 -0.88 -7.09 7.33
CA GLU A 59 -0.77 -7.26 5.88
C GLU A 59 -1.56 -6.18 5.14
N ILE A 60 -0.90 -5.47 4.23
CA ILE A 60 -1.51 -4.41 3.42
C ILE A 60 -1.53 -4.80 1.95
N ALA A 61 -2.74 -4.93 1.40
CA ALA A 61 -2.97 -5.14 -0.01
C ALA A 61 -3.32 -3.82 -0.70
N PHE A 62 -2.59 -3.49 -1.76
CA PHE A 62 -2.91 -2.41 -2.69
C PHE A 62 -3.64 -3.03 -3.88
N ILE A 63 -4.93 -2.74 -4.01
CA ILE A 63 -5.85 -3.38 -4.96
C ILE A 63 -6.14 -2.39 -6.09
N PRO A 64 -5.56 -2.57 -7.29
CA PRO A 64 -5.89 -1.73 -8.44
C PRO A 64 -7.39 -1.80 -8.74
N PRO A 65 -7.98 -0.73 -9.32
CA PRO A 65 -9.36 -0.77 -9.76
C PRO A 65 -9.53 -1.94 -10.74
N VAL A 66 -10.42 -2.87 -10.39
CA VAL A 66 -10.72 -4.00 -11.26
C VAL A 66 -11.44 -3.47 -12.50
N SER A 67 -10.84 -3.64 -13.68
CA SER A 67 -11.51 -3.43 -14.96
C SER A 67 -12.42 -4.63 -15.24
N GLY A 68 -13.45 -4.80 -14.41
CA GLY A 68 -14.49 -5.79 -14.67
C GLY A 68 -15.28 -5.38 -15.92
N GLY A 69 -15.30 -6.25 -16.92
CA GLY A 69 -16.33 -6.22 -17.97
C GLY A 69 -17.69 -6.65 -17.44
#